data_AF-A0A8J3ICT5-F1
#
_entry.id   AF-A0A8J3ICT5-F1
#
_cell.length_a   1.000
_cell.length_b   1.000
_cell.length_c   1.000
_cell.angle_alpha   90.00
_cell.angle_beta   90.00
_cell.angle_gamma   90.00
#
_symmetry.space_group_name_H-M   'P 1'
#
loop_
_entity.id
_entity.type
_entity.pdbx_description
1 polymer ?
#
loop_
_entity_poly.entity_id
_entity_poly.type
_entity_poly.pdbx_seq_one_letter_code
_entity_poly.pdbx_strand_id
1 'polypeptide(L)' 'MPQKKPLKGVSDKEERQYEHIKESAEKSGRYGDRAEEVAARTVMKQHKEKHHKKGQ' A
#
# COMPACT_ATOMS: atom_id res chain seq x y z
N MET A 1 -17.23 8.31 -8.99
CA MET A 1 -15.98 8.39 -9.78
C MET A 1 -15.01 7.40 -9.15
N PRO A 2 -14.48 6.41 -9.89
CA PRO A 2 -13.51 5.49 -9.31
C PRO A 2 -12.26 6.30 -8.98
N GLN A 3 -11.87 6.33 -7.70
CA GLN A 3 -10.61 6.93 -7.29
C GLN A 3 -9.50 6.20 -8.05
N LYS A 4 -8.56 6.95 -8.65
CA LYS A 4 -7.41 6.36 -9.34
C LYS A 4 -6.69 5.48 -8.35
N LYS A 5 -6.62 4.17 -8.63
CA LYS A 5 -5.86 3.24 -7.80
C LYS A 5 -4.43 3.76 -7.66
N PRO A 6 -3.92 3.97 -6.43
CA PRO A 6 -2.59 4.53 -6.21
C PRO A 6 -1.51 3.56 -6.71
N LEU A 7 -1.83 2.26 -6.80
CA LEU A 7 -0.94 1.21 -7.28
C LEU A 7 -1.61 0.40 -8.40
N LYS A 8 -0.83 0.03 -9.41
CA LYS A 8 -1.32 -0.74 -10.57
C LYS A 8 -1.25 -2.24 -10.25
N GLY A 9 -2.34 -2.98 -10.47
CA GLY A 9 -2.39 -4.43 -10.25
C GLY A 9 -2.71 -4.87 -8.81
N VAL A 10 -2.96 -3.92 -7.89
CA VAL A 10 -3.39 -4.24 -6.53
C VAL A 10 -4.90 -4.49 -6.45
N SER A 11 -5.28 -5.40 -5.55
CA SER A 11 -6.67 -5.66 -5.20
C SER A 11 -7.28 -4.52 -4.38
N ASP A 12 -8.62 -4.44 -4.32
CA ASP A 12 -9.31 -3.39 -3.55
C ASP A 12 -8.99 -3.47 -2.05
N LYS A 13 -8.59 -4.64 -1.54
CA LYS A 13 -8.13 -4.80 -0.15
C LYS A 13 -6.78 -4.13 0.07
N GLU A 14 -5.88 -4.25 -0.89
CA GLU A 14 -4.53 -3.68 -0.83
C GLU A 14 -4.57 -2.15 -1.00
N GLU A 15 -5.51 -1.65 -1.79
CA GLU A 15 -5.80 -0.20 -1.88
C GLU A 15 -6.24 0.37 -0.53
N ARG A 16 -7.14 -0.30 0.20
CA ARG A 16 -7.49 0.12 1.58
C ARG A 16 -6.33 0.02 2.56
N GLN A 17 -5.45 -0.97 2.40
CA GLN A 17 -4.26 -1.08 3.24
C GLN A 17 -3.29 0.08 2.99
N TYR A 18 -3.14 0.50 1.73
CA TYR A 18 -2.32 1.64 1.37
C TYR A 18 -2.80 2.91 2.08
N GLU A 19 -4.09 3.24 1.95
CA GLU A 19 -4.67 4.43 2.58
C GLU A 19 -4.51 4.39 4.10
N HIS A 20 -4.75 3.23 4.72
CA HIS A 20 -4.59 3.07 6.17
C HIS A 20 -3.14 3.26 6.65
N ILE A 21 -2.16 2.72 5.92
CA ILE A 21 -0.74 2.87 6.26
C ILE A 21 -0.30 4.32 6.05
N LYS A 22 -0.76 4.96 4.96
CA LYS A 22 -0.48 6.37 4.67
C LYS A 22 -1.02 7.27 5.78
N GLU A 23 -2.30 7.14 6.12
CA GLU A 23 -2.93 7.93 7.18
C GLU A 23 -2.22 7.73 8.54
N SER A 24 -1.87 6.48 8.88
CA SER A 24 -1.12 6.17 10.10
C SER A 24 0.28 6.78 10.09
N ALA A 25 0.99 6.72 8.95
CA ALA A 25 2.30 7.31 8.76
C ALA A 25 2.26 8.85 8.88
N GLU A 26 1.26 9.50 8.27
CA GLU A 26 1.03 10.95 8.35
C GLU A 26 0.68 11.37 9.78
N LYS A 27 -0.26 10.67 10.43
CA LYS A 27 -0.67 10.95 11.81
C LYS A 27 0.48 10.79 12.80
N SER A 28 1.36 9.82 12.59
CA SER A 28 2.55 9.64 13.43
C SER A 28 3.66 10.66 13.16
N GLY A 29 3.60 11.40 12.05
CA GLY A 29 4.64 12.34 11.62
C GLY A 29 6.01 11.69 11.33
N ARG A 30 6.10 10.36 11.34
CA ARG A 30 7.38 9.63 11.33
C ARG A 30 8.14 9.75 10.01
N TYR A 31 7.43 9.91 8.91
CA TYR A 31 8.01 9.84 7.56
C TYR A 31 7.87 11.13 6.75
N GLY A 32 7.12 12.13 7.24
CA GLY A 32 6.86 13.38 6.52
C GLY A 32 6.38 13.11 5.10
N ASP A 33 7.02 13.74 4.13
CA ASP A 33 6.71 13.62 2.70
C ASP A 33 6.88 12.19 2.15
N ARG A 34 7.60 11.31 2.87
CA ARG A 34 7.80 9.90 2.48
C ARG A 34 6.68 8.97 2.92
N ALA A 35 5.65 9.46 3.62
CA ALA A 35 4.53 8.63 4.07
C ALA A 35 3.88 7.84 2.91
N GLU A 36 3.73 8.51 1.77
CA GLU A 36 3.17 7.90 0.55
C GLU A 36 4.05 6.77 -0.01
N GLU A 37 5.37 7.01 -0.11
CA GLU A 37 6.32 6.01 -0.60
C GLU A 37 6.38 4.78 0.32
N VAL A 38 6.37 5.01 1.64
CA VAL A 38 6.39 3.93 2.65
C VAL A 38 5.13 3.08 2.58
N ALA A 39 3.96 3.71 2.45
CA ALA A 39 2.70 3.01 2.26
C ALA A 39 2.72 2.17 0.98
N ALA A 40 3.15 2.76 -0.14
CA ALA A 40 3.26 2.08 -1.42
C ALA A 40 4.21 0.87 -1.36
N ARG A 41 5.41 1.04 -0.82
CA ARG A 41 6.39 -0.05 -0.68
C ARG A 41 5.89 -1.17 0.21
N THR A 42 5.20 -0.84 1.30
CA THR A 42 4.67 -1.84 2.23
C THR A 42 3.61 -2.71 1.56
N VAL A 43 2.67 -2.09 0.84
CA VAL A 43 1.63 -2.82 0.10
C VAL A 43 2.23 -3.65 -1.03
N MET A 44 3.15 -3.08 -1.83
CA MET A 44 3.79 -3.82 -2.92
C MET A 44 4.62 -5.01 -2.43
N LYS A 45 5.26 -4.90 -1.26
CA LYS A 45 5.94 -6.05 -0.62
C LYS A 45 4.95 -7.15 -0.26
N GLN A 46 3.85 -6.81 0.41
CA GLN A 46 2.81 -7.78 0.79
C GLN A 46 2.12 -8.41 -0.43
N HIS A 47 1.88 -7.61 -1.47
CA HIS A 47 1.32 -8.07 -2.74
C HIS A 47 2.22 -9.13 -3.36
N LYS A 48 3.52 -8.83 -3.50
CA LYS A 48 4.52 -9.81 -3.98
C LYS A 48 4.52 -11.08 -3.12
N GLU A 49 4.59 -10.97 -1.80
CA GLU A 49 4.58 -12.15 -0.92
C GLU A 49 3.33 -13.03 -1.08
N LYS A 50 2.15 -12.44 -1.23
CA LYS A 50 0.90 -13.19 -1.47
C LYS A 50 0.88 -13.88 -2.84
N HIS A 51 1.34 -13.18 -3.87
CA HIS A 51 1.33 -13.71 -5.24
C HIS A 51 2.44 -14.74 -5.50
N HIS A 52 3.58 -14.64 -4.81
CA HIS A 52 4.66 -15.63 -4.87
C HIS A 52 4.29 -16.98 -4.23
N LYS A 53 3.27 -17.03 -3.36
CA LYS A 53 2.79 -18.28 -2.74
C LYS A 53 1.89 -19.14 -3.63
N LYS A 54 1.52 -18.70 -4.85
CA LYS A 54 0.84 -19.57 -5.83
C LYS A 54 1.88 -20.40 -6.59
N GLY A 55 2.39 -21.46 -5.96
CA GLY A 55 3.31 -22.38 -6.65
C GLY A 55 4.30 -23.15 -5.79
N GLN A 56 4.00 -23.39 -4.50
CA GLN A 56 4.60 -24.48 -3.71
C GLN A 56 3.49 -25.35 -3.18
#